data_AF-A0A355L505-F1
#
_entry.id   AF-A0A355L505-F1
#
_cell.length_a   1.000
_cell.length_b   1.000
_cell.length_c   1.000
_cell.angle_alpha   90.00
_cell.angle_beta   90.00
_cell.angle_gamma   90.00
#
_symmetry.space_group_name_H-M   'P 1'
#
loop_
_entity.id
_entity.type
_entity.pdbx_description
1 polymer ?
#
loop_
_entity_poly.entity_id
_entity_poly.type
_entity_poly.pdbx_seq_one_letter_code
_entity_poly.pdbx_strand_id
1 'polypeptide(L)' 'MYETNPYFYGTGRRKESVARVRLYAGTGKITINDRDIDDYFGLET' A
#
# COMPACT_ATOMS: atom_id res chain seq x y z
N MET A 1 2.11 3.39 27.63
CA MET A 1 1.73 4.42 26.65
C MET A 1 1.91 3.79 25.28
N TYR A 2 0.84 3.42 24.58
CA TYR A 2 0.96 2.88 23.22
C TYR A 2 1.13 4.04 22.26
N GLU A 3 2.23 4.06 21.51
CA GLU A 3 2.39 4.96 20.38
C GLU A 3 1.33 4.57 19.33
N THR A 4 0.23 5.32 19.28
CA THR A 4 -0.68 5.28 18.14
C THR A 4 0.07 5.86 16.95
N ASN A 5 0.81 5.02 16.23
CA ASN A 5 1.49 5.44 15.01
C ASN A 5 0.39 5.84 14.01
N PRO A 6 0.18 7.15 13.75
CA PRO A 6 -0.97 7.59 13.00
C PRO A 6 -0.81 7.13 11.56
N TYR A 7 -1.68 6.22 11.12
CA TYR A 7 -1.73 5.80 9.74
C TYR A 7 -2.90 6.47 9.03
N PHE A 8 -2.65 6.90 7.81
CA PHE A 8 -3.72 7.37 6.93
C PHE A 8 -4.37 6.16 6.26
N TYR A 9 -5.69 6.07 6.38
CA TYR A 9 -6.46 5.02 5.74
C TYR A 9 -7.02 5.53 4.41
N GLY A 10 -6.71 4.82 3.33
CA GLY A 10 -7.18 5.12 1.98
C GLY A 10 -7.88 3.92 1.36
N THR A 11 -8.91 4.16 0.57
CA THR A 11 -9.55 3.13 -0.26
C THR A 11 -9.59 3.61 -1.71
N GLY A 12 -9.03 2.84 -2.62
CA GLY A 12 -9.07 3.08 -4.06
C GLY A 12 -10.01 2.09 -4.75
N ARG A 13 -10.77 2.54 -5.75
CA ARG A 13 -11.63 1.68 -6.58
C ARG A 13 -11.49 2.05 -8.04
N ARG A 14 -11.34 1.06 -8.93
CA ARG A 14 -11.39 1.23 -10.39
C ARG A 14 -12.13 0.04 -11.00
N LYS A 15 -13.20 0.32 -11.78
CA LYS A 15 -14.11 -0.71 -12.29
C LYS A 15 -14.61 -1.61 -11.14
N GLU A 16 -14.27 -2.90 -11.18
CA GLU A 16 -14.60 -3.88 -10.15
C GLU A 16 -13.48 -4.09 -9.12
N SER A 17 -12.28 -3.53 -9.36
CA SER A 17 -11.13 -3.69 -8.47
C SER A 17 -11.17 -2.70 -7.30
N VAL A 18 -10.92 -3.20 -6.09
CA VAL A 18 -10.86 -2.40 -4.85
C VAL A 18 -9.52 -2.64 -4.14
N ALA A 19 -8.86 -1.56 -3.76
CA ALA A 19 -7.62 -1.58 -2.98
C ALA A 19 -7.81 -0.84 -1.66
N ARG A 20 -7.38 -1.46 -0.55
CA ARG A 20 -7.38 -0.85 0.79
C ARG A 20 -5.93 -0.61 1.19
N VAL A 21 -5.59 0.64 1.49
CA VAL A 21 -4.21 1.06 1.72
C VAL A 21 -4.10 1.69 3.10
N ARG A 22 -3.01 1.39 3.78
CA ARG A 22 -2.60 2.04 5.02
C ARG A 22 -1.26 2.73 4.75
N LEU A 23 -1.24 4.04 4.92
CA LEU A 23 -0.06 4.87 4.72
C LEU A 23 0.53 5.23 6.07
N TYR A 24 1.80 4.90 6.26
CA TYR A 24 2.58 5.25 7.45
C TYR A 24 3.68 6.23 7.04
N ALA A 25 4.06 7.15 7.93
CA ALA A 25 5.24 7.98 7.72
C ALA A 25 6.51 7.12 7.86
N GLY A 26 7.40 7.11 6.86
CA GLY A 26 8.61 6.27 6.92
C GLY A 26 9.35 6.15 5.59
N THR A 27 10.12 5.06 5.46
CA THR A 27 11.09 4.74 4.38
C THR A 27 10.50 4.56 2.98
N GLY A 28 9.18 4.69 2.80
CA GLY A 28 8.55 4.62 1.49
C GLY A 28 8.50 3.21 0.88
N LYS A 29 8.70 2.14 1.68
CA LYS A 29 8.54 0.76 1.21
C LYS A 29 7.06 0.49 0.90
N ILE A 30 6.76 0.05 -0.32
CA ILE A 30 5.40 -0.28 -0.77
C ILE A 30 5.34 -1.78 -1.02
N THR A 31 4.43 -2.47 -0.31
CA THR A 31 4.19 -3.91 -0.49
C THR A 31 2.71 -4.15 -0.77
N ILE A 32 2.41 -4.97 -1.77
CA ILE A 32 1.05 -5.31 -2.20
C ILE A 32 0.85 -6.82 -2.02
N ASN A 33 0.03 -7.24 -1.05
CA ASN A 33 -0.20 -8.66 -0.74
C ASN A 33 1.10 -9.47 -0.64
N ASP A 34 2.01 -9.02 0.23
CA ASP A 34 3.34 -9.61 0.50
C ASP A 34 4.31 -9.64 -0.69
N ARG A 35 3.94 -9.04 -1.82
CA ARG A 35 4.81 -8.82 -2.98
C ARG A 35 5.30 -7.38 -3.02
N ASP A 36 6.49 -7.20 -3.58
CA ASP A 36 7.03 -5.87 -3.85
C ASP A 36 6.27 -5.19 -5.01
N ILE A 37 6.38 -3.88 -5.11
CA ILE A 37 5.68 -3.11 -6.15
C ILE A 37 6.13 -3.55 -7.55
N ASP A 38 7.41 -3.85 -7.72
CA ASP A 38 7.99 -4.23 -9.01
C ASP A 38 7.45 -5.60 -9.47
N ASP A 39 7.33 -6.56 -8.56
CA ASP A 39 6.79 -7.90 -8.83
C ASP A 39 5.28 -7.88 -9.15
N TYR A 40 4.52 -6.99 -8.49
CA TYR A 40 3.07 -6.92 -8.68
C TYR A 40 2.66 -6.28 -10.01
N PHE A 41 3.35 -5.22 -10.44
CA PHE A 41 3.00 -4.51 -11.68
C PHE A 41 3.63 -5.12 -12.94
N GLY A 42 4.65 -5.98 -12.78
CA GLY A 42 5.19 -6.80 -13.87
C GLY A 42 5.65 -6.02 -15.09
N LEU A 43 6.08 -4.77 -14.91
CA LEU A 43 6.60 -3.95 -16.00
C LEU A 43 8.05 -4.40 -16.29
N GLU A 44 8.20 -5.41 -17.15
CA GLU A 44 9.40 -5.47 -18.00
C GLU A 44 9.36 -4.23 -18.89
N THR A 45 10.37 -3.39 -18.77
CA THR A 45 10.47 -2.08 -19.44
C THR A 45 10.63 -2.25 -20.94
#